data_AF-A0A1G2SJ78-F1
#
_entry.id   AF-A0A1G2SJ78-F1
#
_cell.length_a   1.000
_cell.length_b   1.000
_cell.length_c   1.000
_cell.angle_alpha   90.00
_cell.angle_beta   90.00
_cell.angle_gamma   90.00
#
_symmetry.space_group_name_H-M   'P 1'
#
loop_
_entity.id
_entity.type
_entity.pdbx_description
1 polymer ?
#
loop_
_entity_poly.entity_id
_entity_poly.type
_entity_poly.pdbx_seq_one_letter_code
_entity_poly.pdbx_strand_id
1 'polypeptide(L)'
;MISTKKSFLLPGTGALFFGSILASTAYAEDILYRPMVGLPGIPAGQGTTFMQYAPAFFTVLIATAGILAVVMIVVGGIRLVVSGASESERSKGKEQIGNAIAGLVLIALSWLILNVINPNLVNVQFSVPASPAVIINGSGSSFFSGGSVSGSRSTATGGPYQTCTSCVSLSSSIPQKGVGAGCSVPVGGGGCVVDATTAQKLENMAATMQARGVAWEVTEMWPPTRAHQAACQNNGPQMATCVDAAIRSTPSATNVQTTIDAARQAGLRPHYEVSSEARRQDLIRAGISPQDVSFPKKADGTAWITGEHFSLYGS
;
A
#
# COMPACT_ATOMS: atom_id res chain seq x y z
N MET A 1 -53.85 9.62 47.01
CA MET A 1 -54.15 11.05 46.86
C MET A 1 -52.86 11.83 47.11
N ILE A 2 -52.53 12.75 46.19
CA ILE A 2 -51.93 14.08 46.43
C ILE A 2 -50.56 14.07 47.17
N SER A 3 -49.43 14.28 46.46
CA SER A 3 -48.84 15.61 46.15
C SER A 3 -48.58 16.41 47.44
N THR A 4 -47.37 16.81 47.81
CA THR A 4 -46.52 17.87 47.22
C THR A 4 -45.25 17.94 48.11
N LYS A 5 -44.03 17.78 47.59
CA LYS A 5 -43.13 18.81 47.01
C LYS A 5 -42.79 20.03 47.90
N LYS A 6 -41.47 20.17 48.15
CA LYS A 6 -40.58 21.38 48.21
C LYS A 6 -39.66 21.25 49.43
N SER A 7 -38.34 21.34 49.36
CA SER A 7 -37.50 22.42 48.79
C SER A 7 -36.05 21.90 48.64
N PHE A 8 -35.42 21.99 47.47
CA PHE A 8 -34.44 23.03 47.11
C PHE A 8 -33.21 23.08 48.04
N LEU A 9 -32.06 22.57 47.56
CA LEU A 9 -30.72 23.16 47.69
C LEU A 9 -29.72 22.33 46.84
N LEU A 10 -29.25 22.95 45.76
CA LEU A 10 -27.99 22.70 45.05
C LEU A 10 -26.80 23.16 45.93
N PRO A 11 -25.52 23.01 45.55
CA PRO A 11 -24.86 22.14 44.55
C PRO A 11 -23.67 21.37 45.17
N GLY A 12 -23.04 20.42 44.44
CA GLY A 12 -21.63 20.09 44.75
C GLY A 12 -21.23 18.63 44.74
N THR A 13 -21.55 17.87 43.69
CA THR A 13 -20.85 16.62 43.37
C THR A 13 -20.85 16.40 41.85
N GLY A 14 -20.43 17.42 41.09
CA GLY A 14 -20.40 17.39 39.63
C GLY A 14 -19.02 17.72 39.08
N ALA A 15 -17.94 17.18 39.65
CA ALA A 15 -16.58 17.46 39.17
C ALA A 15 -15.54 16.41 39.58
N LEU A 16 -15.85 15.10 39.55
CA LEU A 16 -14.85 14.05 39.84
C LEU A 16 -14.92 12.82 38.92
N PHE A 17 -15.25 12.99 37.63
CA PHE A 17 -15.13 11.90 36.64
C PHE A 17 -14.55 12.36 35.30
N PHE A 18 -13.67 13.36 35.31
CA PHE A 18 -12.93 13.81 34.11
C PHE A 18 -11.50 14.15 34.51
N GLY A 19 -10.67 13.15 34.80
CA GLY A 19 -9.31 13.44 35.23
C GLY A 19 -8.49 12.25 35.70
N SER A 20 -8.49 11.15 34.96
CA SER A 20 -7.45 10.11 35.08
C SER A 20 -7.62 9.03 34.00
N ILE A 21 -7.39 9.40 32.74
CA ILE A 21 -6.85 8.43 31.78
C ILE A 21 -5.36 8.69 31.78
N LEU A 22 -4.64 7.99 32.66
CA LEU A 22 -3.21 7.78 32.46
C LEU A 22 -3.10 7.07 31.11
N ALA A 23 -2.57 7.79 30.12
CA ALA A 23 -2.10 7.19 28.89
C ALA A 23 -0.92 6.29 29.26
N SER A 24 -1.21 5.05 29.61
CA SER A 24 -0.24 3.98 29.50
C SER A 24 0.15 3.95 28.04
N THR A 25 1.34 4.44 27.70
CA THR A 25 1.97 4.10 26.43
C THR A 25 2.28 2.62 26.49
N ALA A 26 1.27 1.81 26.17
CA ALA A 26 1.49 0.43 25.79
C ALA A 26 2.39 0.51 24.56
N TYR A 27 3.64 0.08 24.71
CA TYR A 27 4.43 -0.36 23.58
C TYR A 27 3.62 -1.51 22.97
N ALA A 28 2.92 -1.23 21.88
CA ALA A 28 2.40 -2.29 21.04
C ALA A 28 3.62 -2.95 20.42
N GLU A 29 4.04 -4.09 20.97
CA GLU A 29 4.81 -5.02 20.16
C GLU A 29 3.92 -5.37 18.96
N ASP A 30 4.45 -5.23 17.75
CA ASP A 30 3.77 -5.64 16.53
C ASP A 30 3.50 -7.15 16.61
N ILE A 31 2.31 -7.53 17.12
CA ILE A 31 1.87 -8.92 17.12
C ILE A 31 1.67 -9.32 15.66
N LEU A 32 2.65 -10.06 15.14
CA LEU A 32 2.64 -10.59 13.79
C LEU A 32 1.52 -11.63 13.64
N TYR A 33 0.40 -11.21 13.07
CA TYR A 33 -0.75 -12.08 12.81
C TYR A 33 -0.57 -12.80 11.47
N ARG A 34 -0.68 -14.13 11.46
CA ARG A 34 -0.58 -14.95 10.24
C ARG A 34 -1.96 -15.46 9.84
N PRO A 35 -2.63 -14.88 8.82
CA PRO A 35 -3.94 -15.32 8.41
C PRO A 35 -3.86 -16.70 7.74
N MET A 36 -4.73 -17.63 8.16
CA MET A 36 -4.81 -18.96 7.53
C MET A 36 -5.51 -18.94 6.18
N VAL A 37 -6.27 -17.89 5.89
CA VAL A 37 -6.94 -17.63 4.61
C VAL A 37 -6.51 -16.25 4.14
N GLY A 38 -6.11 -16.15 2.88
CA GLY A 38 -5.70 -14.88 2.29
C GLY A 38 -6.91 -13.97 2.11
N LEU A 39 -6.73 -12.70 2.47
CA LEU A 39 -7.70 -11.65 2.15
C LEU A 39 -7.20 -10.87 0.93
N PRO A 40 -8.08 -10.14 0.22
CA PRO A 40 -7.66 -9.21 -0.82
C PRO A 40 -6.56 -8.27 -0.29
N GLY A 41 -5.40 -8.26 -0.96
CA GLY A 41 -4.23 -7.48 -0.53
C GLY A 41 -3.34 -8.15 0.54
N ILE A 42 -3.70 -9.32 1.06
CA ILE A 42 -2.96 -10.03 2.13
C ILE A 42 -2.90 -11.54 1.84
N PRO A 43 -1.75 -12.08 1.42
CA PRO A 43 -1.61 -13.52 1.16
C PRO A 43 -1.68 -14.36 2.44
N ALA A 44 -2.23 -15.58 2.31
CA ALA A 44 -2.30 -16.54 3.41
C ALA A 44 -0.89 -16.93 3.91
N GLY A 45 -0.73 -17.13 5.23
CA GLY A 45 0.48 -17.64 5.85
C GLY A 45 1.63 -16.63 6.01
N GLN A 46 1.47 -15.39 5.53
CA GLN A 46 2.43 -14.31 5.74
C GLN A 46 2.15 -13.56 7.04
N GLY A 47 3.19 -13.05 7.70
CA GLY A 47 3.02 -12.24 8.90
C GLY A 47 2.51 -10.85 8.55
N THR A 48 1.44 -10.41 9.20
CA THR A 48 0.72 -9.16 8.89
C THR A 48 0.45 -8.41 10.18
N THR A 49 0.44 -7.08 10.12
CA THR A 49 0.09 -6.24 11.27
C THR A 49 -1.42 -5.97 11.29
N PHE A 50 -1.95 -5.64 12.47
CA PHE A 50 -3.37 -5.27 12.63
C PHE A 50 -3.78 -4.14 11.68
N MET A 51 -2.88 -3.18 11.45
CA MET A 51 -3.10 -2.03 10.57
C MET A 51 -3.28 -2.41 9.10
N GLN A 52 -2.77 -3.57 8.68
CA GLN A 52 -2.97 -4.10 7.33
C GLN A 52 -4.17 -5.03 7.27
N TYR A 53 -4.36 -5.88 8.29
CA TYR A 53 -5.43 -6.88 8.32
C TYR A 53 -6.84 -6.28 8.49
N ALA A 54 -7.00 -5.32 9.40
CA ALA A 54 -8.29 -4.70 9.68
C ALA A 54 -8.98 -4.11 8.43
N PRO A 55 -8.33 -3.27 7.60
CA PRO A 55 -8.99 -2.68 6.43
C PRO A 55 -9.34 -3.70 5.33
N ALA A 56 -8.49 -4.71 5.12
CA ALA A 56 -8.77 -5.80 4.20
C ALA A 56 -10.02 -6.60 4.64
N PHE A 57 -10.14 -6.87 5.95
CA PHE A 57 -11.29 -7.58 6.52
C PHE A 57 -12.60 -6.77 6.40
N PHE A 58 -12.58 -5.48 6.75
CA PHE A 58 -13.74 -4.60 6.60
C PHE A 58 -14.21 -4.51 5.14
N THR A 59 -13.28 -4.48 4.19
CA THR A 59 -13.62 -4.43 2.76
C THR A 59 -14.34 -5.67 2.27
N VAL A 60 -13.88 -6.87 2.70
CA VAL A 60 -14.57 -8.13 2.39
C VAL A 60 -15.99 -8.13 2.96
N LEU A 61 -16.16 -7.68 4.21
CA LEU A 61 -17.48 -7.58 4.83
C LEU A 61 -18.42 -6.63 4.09
N ILE A 62 -17.94 -5.45 3.68
CA ILE A 62 -18.73 -4.48 2.91
C ILE A 62 -19.13 -5.07 1.55
N ALA A 63 -18.21 -5.75 0.86
CA ALA A 63 -18.50 -6.39 -0.42
C ALA A 63 -19.56 -7.50 -0.29
N THR A 64 -19.41 -8.39 0.71
CA THR A 64 -20.40 -9.45 0.96
C THR A 64 -21.76 -8.87 1.36
N ALA A 65 -21.78 -7.84 2.20
CA ALA A 65 -23.02 -7.19 2.62
C ALA A 65 -23.74 -6.50 1.45
N GLY A 66 -23.01 -5.89 0.50
CA GLY A 66 -23.57 -5.34 -0.73
C GLY A 66 -24.27 -6.39 -1.59
N ILE A 67 -23.64 -7.56 -1.77
CA ILE A 67 -24.24 -8.69 -2.52
C ILE A 67 -25.52 -9.16 -1.84
N LEU A 68 -25.50 -9.35 -0.51
CA LEU A 68 -26.68 -9.77 0.25
C LEU A 68 -27.81 -8.74 0.19
N ALA A 69 -27.49 -7.44 0.22
CA ALA A 69 -28.48 -6.38 0.10
C ALA A 69 -29.22 -6.44 -1.25
N VAL A 70 -28.49 -6.66 -2.36
CA VAL A 70 -29.09 -6.81 -3.69
C VAL A 70 -30.05 -8.00 -3.73
N VAL A 71 -29.66 -9.15 -3.17
CA VAL A 71 -30.52 -10.35 -3.11
C VAL A 71 -31.82 -10.06 -2.35
N MET A 72 -31.72 -9.40 -1.19
CA MET A 72 -32.90 -9.08 -0.37
C MET A 72 -33.83 -8.07 -1.05
N ILE A 73 -33.28 -7.10 -1.79
CA ILE A 73 -34.06 -6.15 -2.60
C ILE A 73 -34.81 -6.89 -3.72
N VAL A 74 -34.14 -7.81 -4.42
CA VAL A 74 -34.77 -8.61 -5.49
C VAL A 74 -35.88 -9.50 -4.94
N VAL A 75 -35.64 -10.21 -3.83
CA VAL A 75 -36.66 -11.06 -3.19
C VAL A 75 -37.86 -10.23 -2.71
N GLY A 76 -37.62 -9.08 -2.08
CA GLY A 76 -38.68 -8.16 -1.67
C GLY A 76 -39.45 -7.59 -2.86
N GLY A 77 -38.75 -7.28 -3.96
CA GLY A 77 -39.35 -6.79 -5.21
C GLY A 77 -40.23 -7.83 -5.90
N ILE A 78 -39.76 -9.08 -6.03
CA ILE A 78 -40.55 -10.18 -6.57
C ILE A 78 -41.80 -10.41 -5.71
N ARG A 79 -41.66 -10.38 -4.38
CA ARG A 79 -42.79 -10.52 -3.45
C ARG A 79 -43.82 -9.41 -3.63
N LEU A 80 -43.38 -8.19 -3.94
CA LEU A 80 -44.27 -7.05 -4.20
C LEU A 80 -45.09 -7.19 -5.50
N VAL A 81 -44.49 -7.82 -6.53
CA VAL A 81 -45.14 -8.04 -7.84
C VAL A 81 -46.09 -9.23 -7.79
N VAL A 82 -45.68 -10.33 -7.15
CA VAL A 82 -46.44 -11.59 -7.11
C VAL A 82 -47.58 -11.56 -6.08
N SER A 83 -47.55 -10.64 -5.11
CA SER A 83 -48.55 -10.56 -4.02
C SER A 83 -49.97 -10.18 -4.45
N GLY A 84 -50.19 -9.75 -5.69
CA GLY A 84 -51.53 -9.46 -6.22
C GLY A 84 -52.29 -8.46 -5.33
N ALA A 85 -53.49 -8.86 -4.86
CA ALA A 85 -54.36 -8.07 -3.97
C ALA A 85 -54.13 -8.31 -2.46
N SER A 86 -53.17 -9.15 -2.07
CA SER A 86 -52.87 -9.42 -0.65
C SER A 86 -52.07 -8.26 -0.04
N GLU A 87 -52.74 -7.40 0.73
CA GLU A 87 -52.14 -6.26 1.45
C GLU A 87 -50.99 -6.72 2.38
N SER A 88 -51.17 -7.87 3.04
CA SER A 88 -50.19 -8.45 3.97
C SER A 88 -48.87 -8.80 3.30
N GLU A 89 -48.92 -9.45 2.13
CA GLU A 89 -47.71 -9.83 1.40
C GLU A 89 -47.02 -8.63 0.74
N ARG A 90 -47.80 -7.61 0.34
CA ARG A 90 -47.26 -6.33 -0.13
C ARG A 90 -46.52 -5.58 0.99
N SER A 91 -47.09 -5.55 2.19
CA SER A 91 -46.46 -4.91 3.35
C SER A 91 -45.12 -5.57 3.69
N LYS A 92 -45.07 -6.90 3.74
CA LYS A 92 -43.83 -7.65 3.99
C LYS A 92 -42.76 -7.39 2.93
N GLY A 93 -43.14 -7.30 1.66
CA GLY A 93 -42.20 -6.95 0.58
C GLY A 93 -41.59 -5.56 0.76
N LYS A 94 -42.39 -4.56 1.12
CA LYS A 94 -41.90 -3.19 1.39
C LYS A 94 -40.98 -3.14 2.60
N GLU A 95 -41.33 -3.82 3.68
CA GLU A 95 -40.52 -3.90 4.90
C GLU A 95 -39.17 -4.56 4.61
N GLN A 96 -39.16 -5.63 3.82
CA GLN A 96 -37.93 -6.33 3.44
C GLN A 96 -36.99 -5.45 2.61
N ILE A 97 -37.52 -4.68 1.66
CA ILE A 97 -36.74 -3.69 0.90
C ILE A 97 -36.25 -2.56 1.82
N GLY A 98 -37.12 -2.05 2.70
CA GLY A 98 -36.77 -0.99 3.65
C GLY A 98 -35.63 -1.39 4.58
N ASN A 99 -35.66 -2.62 5.10
CA ASN A 99 -34.61 -3.16 5.95
C ASN A 99 -33.28 -3.35 5.19
N ALA A 100 -33.33 -3.76 3.92
CA ALA A 100 -32.13 -3.86 3.08
C ALA A 100 -31.49 -2.48 2.81
N ILE A 101 -32.31 -1.46 2.54
CA ILE A 101 -31.84 -0.08 2.34
C ILE A 101 -31.27 0.49 3.64
N ALA A 102 -31.93 0.27 4.78
CA ALA A 102 -31.42 0.71 6.07
C ALA A 102 -30.05 0.08 6.38
N GLY A 103 -29.86 -1.20 6.04
CA GLY A 103 -28.56 -1.88 6.15
C GLY A 103 -27.48 -1.24 5.26
N LEU A 104 -27.80 -0.89 4.01
CA LEU A 104 -26.87 -0.18 3.11
C LEU A 104 -26.48 1.19 3.64
N VAL A 105 -27.43 1.93 4.21
CA VAL A 105 -27.15 3.24 4.83
C VAL A 105 -26.21 3.09 6.03
N LEU A 106 -26.42 2.08 6.88
CA LEU A 106 -25.52 1.80 8.01
C LEU A 106 -24.10 1.48 7.54
N ILE A 107 -23.95 0.72 6.46
CA ILE A 107 -22.64 0.41 5.87
C ILE A 107 -21.98 1.68 5.31
N ALA A 108 -22.74 2.54 4.62
CA ALA A 108 -22.22 3.80 4.10
C ALA A 108 -21.77 4.76 5.21
N LEU A 109 -22.51 4.82 6.33
CA LEU A 109 -22.11 5.60 7.51
C LEU A 109 -20.86 5.02 8.19
N SER A 110 -20.75 3.69 8.28
CA SER A 110 -19.55 3.03 8.79
C SER A 110 -18.32 3.36 7.92
N TRP A 111 -18.49 3.30 6.60
CA TRP A 111 -17.44 3.70 5.65
C TRP A 111 -17.06 5.17 5.80
N LEU A 112 -18.03 6.07 5.98
CA LEU A 112 -17.77 7.50 6.18
C LEU A 112 -16.94 7.75 7.44
N ILE A 113 -17.27 7.09 8.56
CA ILE A 113 -16.51 7.22 9.81
C ILE A 113 -15.07 6.72 9.62
N LEU A 114 -14.89 5.56 8.98
CA LEU A 114 -13.56 5.01 8.68
C LEU A 114 -12.75 5.95 7.79
N ASN A 115 -13.38 6.52 6.75
CA ASN A 115 -12.74 7.44 5.82
C ASN A 115 -12.35 8.78 6.46
N VAL A 116 -13.11 9.27 7.44
CA VAL A 116 -12.78 10.51 8.19
C VAL A 116 -11.62 10.28 9.17
N ILE A 117 -11.56 9.11 9.82
CA ILE A 117 -10.48 8.81 10.78
C ILE A 117 -9.17 8.50 10.05
N ASN A 118 -9.20 7.64 9.03
CA ASN A 118 -8.03 7.33 8.21
C ASN A 118 -8.46 6.79 6.84
N PRO A 119 -8.26 7.55 5.75
CA PRO A 119 -8.66 7.12 4.41
C PRO A 119 -7.88 5.90 3.90
N ASN A 120 -6.73 5.58 4.50
CA ASN A 120 -5.98 4.36 4.17
C ASN A 120 -6.69 3.08 4.65
N LEU A 121 -7.70 3.19 5.52
CA LEU A 121 -8.47 2.03 5.98
C LEU A 121 -9.53 1.58 4.97
N VAL A 122 -9.86 2.43 4.00
CA VAL A 122 -10.87 2.17 2.97
C VAL A 122 -10.27 2.11 1.57
N ASN A 123 -8.98 2.44 1.42
CA ASN A 123 -8.25 2.30 0.16
C ASN A 123 -7.67 0.89 0.06
N VAL A 124 -8.44 -0.04 -0.52
CA VAL A 124 -7.96 -1.40 -0.78
C VAL A 124 -7.91 -1.61 -2.28
N GLN A 125 -6.70 -1.70 -2.83
CA GLN A 125 -6.50 -2.02 -4.24
C GLN A 125 -6.84 -3.50 -4.47
N PHE A 126 -7.97 -3.74 -5.13
CA PHE A 126 -8.38 -5.06 -5.57
C PHE A 126 -7.48 -5.53 -6.72
N SER A 127 -6.44 -6.29 -6.37
CA SER A 127 -5.69 -7.09 -7.34
C SER A 127 -6.31 -8.48 -7.39
N VAL A 128 -7.20 -8.70 -8.36
CA VAL A 128 -7.73 -10.04 -8.63
C VAL A 128 -6.63 -10.80 -9.40
N PRO A 129 -6.11 -11.94 -8.90
CA PRO A 129 -5.18 -12.74 -9.68
C PRO A 129 -5.91 -13.16 -10.96
N ALA A 130 -5.37 -12.75 -12.11
CA ALA A 130 -5.89 -13.19 -13.40
C ALA A 130 -5.89 -14.72 -13.40
N SER A 131 -7.07 -15.32 -13.56
CA SER A 131 -7.19 -16.73 -13.85
C SER A 131 -6.37 -17.04 -15.12
N PRO A 132 -5.69 -18.19 -15.19
CA PRO A 132 -4.92 -18.53 -16.38
C PRO A 132 -5.89 -18.57 -17.57
N ALA A 133 -5.66 -17.69 -18.54
CA ALA A 133 -6.36 -17.75 -19.81
C ALA A 133 -6.05 -19.11 -20.44
N VAL A 134 -7.09 -19.88 -20.74
CA VAL A 134 -6.99 -21.08 -21.58
C VAL A 134 -6.52 -20.60 -22.96
N ILE A 135 -5.26 -20.88 -23.32
CA ILE A 135 -4.75 -20.64 -24.66
C ILE A 135 -5.32 -21.74 -25.57
N ILE A 136 -6.38 -21.44 -26.32
CA ILE A 136 -6.75 -22.26 -27.49
C ILE A 136 -5.81 -21.83 -28.61
N ASN A 137 -4.85 -22.67 -28.97
CA ASN A 137 -4.01 -22.46 -30.15
C ASN A 137 -4.88 -22.67 -31.41
N GLY A 138 -5.40 -21.57 -31.95
CA GLY A 138 -6.18 -21.57 -33.18
C GLY A 138 -6.03 -20.23 -33.88
N SER A 139 -5.29 -20.23 -34.98
CA SER A 139 -5.15 -19.11 -35.91
C SER A 139 -6.53 -18.58 -36.34
N GLY A 140 -6.84 -17.31 -36.04
CA GLY A 140 -8.06 -16.70 -36.58
C GLY A 140 -8.52 -15.43 -35.88
N SER A 141 -8.29 -14.29 -36.54
CA SER A 141 -9.01 -13.01 -36.44
C SER A 141 -9.09 -12.31 -35.07
N SER A 142 -8.28 -11.25 -34.99
CA SER A 142 -8.44 -10.11 -34.09
C SER A 142 -9.79 -9.40 -34.32
N PHE A 143 -10.65 -9.44 -33.32
CA PHE A 143 -11.74 -8.49 -33.12
C PHE A 143 -11.62 -7.91 -31.70
N PHE A 144 -11.99 -6.62 -31.59
CA PHE A 144 -11.92 -5.72 -30.43
C PHE A 144 -10.64 -4.88 -30.30
N SER A 145 -10.69 -3.78 -31.05
CA SER A 145 -10.08 -2.49 -30.77
C SER A 145 -10.70 -1.85 -29.52
N GLY A 146 -9.85 -1.21 -28.69
CA GLY A 146 -10.26 -0.11 -27.80
C GLY A 146 -9.64 -0.14 -26.40
N GLY A 147 -8.57 0.64 -26.20
CA GLY A 147 -8.16 1.12 -24.86
C GLY A 147 -6.75 0.72 -24.42
N SER A 148 -5.75 1.48 -24.86
CA SER A 148 -4.34 1.35 -24.47
C SER A 148 -4.11 1.70 -23.00
N VAL A 149 -3.75 0.72 -22.17
CA VAL A 149 -2.85 0.93 -21.02
C VAL A 149 -1.62 0.08 -21.28
N SER A 150 -0.57 0.74 -21.75
CA SER A 150 0.74 0.16 -21.98
C SER A 150 1.42 -0.09 -20.64
N GLY A 151 1.05 -1.17 -19.97
CA GLY A 151 1.88 -1.83 -18.96
C GLY A 151 2.36 -3.15 -19.55
N SER A 152 3.42 -3.10 -20.37
CA SER A 152 4.02 -4.30 -20.93
C SER A 152 4.50 -5.20 -19.78
N ARG A 153 3.74 -6.27 -19.49
CA ARG A 153 4.28 -7.41 -18.75
C ARG A 153 5.36 -8.01 -19.64
N SER A 154 6.61 -7.66 -19.36
CA SER A 154 7.75 -8.35 -19.93
C SER A 154 7.82 -9.73 -19.29
N THR A 155 7.16 -10.71 -19.90
CA THR A 155 7.47 -12.13 -19.70
C THR A 155 8.85 -12.37 -20.31
N ALA A 156 9.90 -12.23 -19.50
CA ALA A 156 11.25 -12.62 -19.89
C ALA A 156 11.31 -14.14 -19.99
N THR A 157 11.18 -14.68 -21.20
CA THR A 157 11.38 -16.09 -21.49
C THR A 157 12.82 -16.29 -21.95
N GLY A 158 13.63 -17.03 -21.18
CA GLY A 158 14.84 -17.69 -21.69
C GLY A 158 16.19 -17.21 -21.15
N GLY A 159 16.44 -17.36 -19.85
CA GLY A 159 17.79 -17.29 -19.26
C GLY A 159 17.81 -17.88 -17.84
N PRO A 160 18.98 -18.15 -17.22
CA PRO A 160 19.09 -18.71 -15.87
C PRO A 160 18.62 -17.78 -14.73
N TYR A 161 17.97 -16.66 -15.08
CA TYR A 161 17.41 -15.71 -14.14
C TYR A 161 16.04 -16.18 -13.69
N GLN A 162 15.83 -16.26 -12.37
CA GLN A 162 14.49 -16.51 -11.83
C GLN A 162 13.53 -15.45 -12.37
N THR A 163 12.34 -15.89 -12.78
CA THR A 163 11.32 -15.00 -13.34
C THR A 163 10.60 -14.29 -12.20
N CYS A 164 10.67 -12.96 -12.16
CA CYS A 164 9.85 -12.17 -11.26
C CYS A 164 8.44 -11.97 -11.85
N THR A 165 7.48 -12.76 -11.36
CA THR A 165 6.10 -12.78 -11.88
C THR A 165 5.28 -11.54 -11.48
N SER A 166 5.61 -10.90 -10.36
CA SER A 166 4.97 -9.66 -9.88
C SER A 166 5.66 -8.39 -10.37
N CYS A 167 6.76 -8.52 -11.13
CA CYS A 167 7.52 -7.37 -11.57
C CYS A 167 6.86 -6.63 -12.73
N VAL A 168 7.02 -5.31 -12.72
CA VAL A 168 6.55 -4.38 -13.73
C VAL A 168 7.66 -3.42 -14.12
N SER A 169 7.57 -2.84 -15.32
CA SER A 169 8.41 -1.69 -15.68
C SER A 169 7.94 -0.46 -14.89
N LEU A 170 8.87 0.37 -14.42
CA LEU A 170 8.49 1.64 -13.78
C LEU A 170 7.87 2.58 -14.81
N SER A 171 6.85 3.32 -14.36
CA SER A 171 6.20 4.37 -15.14
C SER A 171 7.21 5.42 -15.63
N SER A 172 6.97 5.98 -16.81
CA SER A 172 7.76 7.11 -17.35
C SER A 172 7.67 8.38 -16.51
N SER A 173 6.72 8.44 -15.57
CA SER A 173 6.60 9.51 -14.57
C SER A 173 7.69 9.47 -13.50
N ILE A 174 8.36 8.33 -13.30
CA ILE A 174 9.48 8.19 -12.38
C ILE A 174 10.78 8.40 -13.18
N PRO A 175 11.61 9.41 -12.84
CA PRO A 175 12.92 9.56 -13.47
C PRO A 175 13.77 8.34 -13.14
N GLN A 176 14.29 7.67 -14.16
CA GLN A 176 15.02 6.41 -14.00
C GLN A 176 16.09 6.25 -15.08
N LYS A 177 17.17 5.56 -14.73
CA LYS A 177 18.15 5.12 -15.72
C LYS A 177 17.62 3.94 -16.52
N GLY A 178 17.84 3.98 -17.84
CA GLY A 178 17.46 2.89 -18.73
C GLY A 178 18.38 1.68 -18.63
N VAL A 179 18.07 0.67 -19.46
CA VAL A 179 18.88 -0.53 -19.65
C VAL A 179 20.36 -0.20 -19.88
N GLY A 180 21.24 -0.96 -19.25
CA GLY A 180 22.70 -0.83 -19.34
C GLY A 180 23.30 0.11 -18.29
N ALA A 181 22.52 1.06 -17.77
CA ALA A 181 22.96 1.99 -16.73
C ALA A 181 22.16 1.87 -15.42
N GLY A 182 20.88 1.51 -15.51
CA GLY A 182 19.98 1.29 -14.36
C GLY A 182 19.65 -0.17 -14.11
N CYS A 183 19.89 -1.05 -15.06
CA CYS A 183 19.73 -2.49 -14.90
C CYS A 183 20.51 -3.24 -15.97
N SER A 184 20.83 -4.50 -15.70
CA SER A 184 21.25 -5.47 -16.71
C SER A 184 20.04 -6.04 -17.41
N VAL A 185 20.11 -6.27 -18.72
CA VAL A 185 19.08 -7.07 -19.40
C VAL A 185 19.41 -8.55 -19.36
N PRO A 186 18.43 -9.44 -19.06
CA PRO A 186 18.60 -10.86 -19.33
C PRO A 186 18.74 -11.07 -20.84
N VAL A 187 19.59 -12.03 -21.22
CA VAL A 187 19.68 -12.51 -22.61
C VAL A 187 18.27 -12.96 -23.03
N GLY A 188 17.67 -12.36 -24.06
CA GLY A 188 16.29 -12.68 -24.51
C GLY A 188 15.29 -11.53 -24.52
N GLY A 189 15.67 -10.32 -24.09
CA GLY A 189 14.84 -9.12 -24.19
C GLY A 189 13.92 -8.94 -22.97
N GLY A 190 14.31 -8.02 -22.11
CA GLY A 190 13.53 -7.52 -20.97
C GLY A 190 13.94 -6.08 -20.68
N GLY A 191 13.12 -5.34 -19.92
CA GLY A 191 13.45 -4.00 -19.43
C GLY A 191 13.90 -4.02 -17.97
N CYS A 192 14.26 -2.85 -17.44
CA CYS A 192 14.42 -2.69 -15.99
C CYS A 192 13.06 -2.87 -15.33
N VAL A 193 13.00 -3.71 -14.30
CA VAL A 193 11.75 -4.00 -13.60
C VAL A 193 11.92 -3.93 -12.09
N VAL A 194 10.79 -3.70 -11.43
CA VAL A 194 10.64 -3.57 -9.99
C VAL A 194 9.38 -4.34 -9.60
N ASP A 195 9.32 -4.91 -8.40
CA ASP A 195 8.10 -5.54 -7.90
C ASP A 195 6.93 -4.54 -7.93
N ALA A 196 5.74 -4.98 -8.35
CA ALA A 196 4.57 -4.12 -8.53
C ALA A 196 4.21 -3.29 -7.29
N THR A 197 4.37 -3.85 -6.09
CA THR A 197 4.10 -3.11 -4.85
C THR A 197 5.13 -2.02 -4.61
N THR A 198 6.40 -2.32 -4.90
CA THR A 198 7.51 -1.37 -4.78
C THR A 198 7.38 -0.27 -5.83
N ALA A 199 6.99 -0.61 -7.05
CA ALA A 199 6.71 0.34 -8.13
C ALA A 199 5.61 1.34 -7.74
N GLN A 200 4.49 0.87 -7.18
CA GLN A 200 3.40 1.74 -6.74
C GLN A 200 3.85 2.70 -5.63
N LYS A 201 4.66 2.24 -4.68
CA LYS A 201 5.24 3.09 -3.64
C LYS A 201 6.19 4.14 -4.22
N LEU A 202 7.00 3.77 -5.21
CA LEU A 202 7.87 4.72 -5.92
C LEU A 202 7.08 5.78 -6.68
N GLU A 203 5.92 5.46 -7.26
CA GLU A 203 5.04 6.45 -7.90
C GLU A 203 4.49 7.46 -6.87
N ASN A 204 4.05 6.98 -5.70
CA ASN A 204 3.58 7.85 -4.62
C ASN A 204 4.69 8.76 -4.08
N MET A 205 5.90 8.22 -3.96
CA MET A 205 7.09 8.99 -3.62
C MET A 205 7.41 10.03 -4.70
N ALA A 206 7.35 9.66 -5.98
CA ALA A 206 7.64 10.54 -7.10
C ALA A 206 6.73 11.78 -7.11
N ALA A 207 5.43 11.60 -6.86
CA ALA A 207 4.49 12.71 -6.76
C ALA A 207 4.88 13.70 -5.63
N THR A 208 5.30 13.17 -4.48
CA THR A 208 5.75 13.99 -3.34
C THR A 208 7.06 14.71 -3.65
N MET A 209 8.03 14.03 -4.24
CA MET A 209 9.32 14.60 -4.62
C MET A 209 9.16 15.72 -5.65
N GLN A 210 8.27 15.53 -6.63
CA GLN A 210 7.92 16.55 -7.62
C GLN A 210 7.27 17.78 -6.95
N ALA A 211 6.31 17.58 -6.05
CA ALA A 211 5.67 18.67 -5.31
C ALA A 211 6.65 19.46 -4.43
N ARG A 212 7.72 18.82 -3.96
CA ARG A 212 8.78 19.43 -3.13
C ARG A 212 9.96 19.96 -3.95
N GLY A 213 9.95 19.80 -5.27
CA GLY A 213 11.01 20.30 -6.15
C GLY A 213 12.36 19.60 -5.99
N VAL A 214 12.39 18.37 -5.47
CA VAL A 214 13.63 17.61 -5.31
C VAL A 214 13.91 16.82 -6.59
N ALA A 215 14.94 17.20 -7.32
CA ALA A 215 15.40 16.44 -8.48
C ALA A 215 16.07 15.14 -8.03
N TRP A 216 15.51 14.00 -8.44
CA TRP A 216 15.98 12.66 -8.09
C TRP A 216 15.79 11.72 -9.27
N GLU A 217 16.48 10.58 -9.25
CA GLU A 217 16.25 9.50 -10.22
C GLU A 217 16.51 8.15 -9.57
N VAL A 218 15.81 7.11 -10.05
CA VAL A 218 16.15 5.72 -9.80
C VAL A 218 17.38 5.38 -10.62
N THR A 219 18.45 4.98 -9.94
CA THR A 219 19.76 4.71 -10.55
C THR A 219 20.05 3.24 -10.72
N GLU A 220 19.43 2.36 -9.95
CA GLU A 220 19.61 0.91 -10.10
C GLU A 220 18.34 0.14 -9.72
N MET A 221 18.00 -0.84 -10.55
CA MET A 221 16.78 -1.64 -10.55
C MET A 221 17.14 -3.10 -10.85
N TRP A 222 16.15 -4.00 -10.79
CA TRP A 222 16.39 -5.38 -11.18
C TRP A 222 16.23 -5.57 -12.71
N PRO A 223 17.00 -6.46 -13.35
CA PRO A 223 18.19 -7.15 -12.83
C PRO A 223 19.34 -6.19 -12.55
N PRO A 224 20.14 -6.41 -11.49
CA PRO A 224 21.15 -5.46 -11.09
C PRO A 224 22.32 -5.46 -12.09
N THR A 225 23.02 -4.33 -12.18
CA THR A 225 24.23 -4.19 -13.02
C THR A 225 25.43 -4.89 -12.41
N ARG A 226 25.41 -5.08 -11.09
CA ARG A 226 26.44 -5.78 -10.32
C ARG A 226 25.83 -6.47 -9.09
N ALA A 227 26.58 -7.35 -8.44
CA ALA A 227 26.11 -7.96 -7.20
C ALA A 227 26.04 -6.92 -6.07
N HIS A 228 24.92 -6.91 -5.35
CA HIS A 228 24.69 -6.03 -4.19
C HIS A 228 24.76 -6.83 -2.90
N GLN A 229 24.99 -6.15 -1.77
CA GLN A 229 24.86 -6.81 -0.45
C GLN A 229 23.41 -7.07 -0.09
N ALA A 230 22.50 -6.20 -0.53
CA ALA A 230 21.07 -6.35 -0.30
C ALA A 230 20.51 -7.48 -1.17
N ALA A 231 19.87 -8.47 -0.52
CA ALA A 231 19.26 -9.59 -1.22
C ALA A 231 18.16 -9.17 -2.21
N CYS A 232 17.49 -8.04 -1.95
CA CYS A 232 16.37 -7.57 -2.75
C CYS A 232 16.74 -7.05 -4.16
N GLN A 233 18.01 -6.69 -4.38
CA GLN A 233 18.52 -6.38 -5.73
C GLN A 233 19.07 -7.61 -6.44
N ASN A 234 19.35 -8.69 -5.71
CA ASN A 234 19.88 -9.93 -6.28
C ASN A 234 18.76 -10.90 -6.67
N ASN A 235 19.10 -11.93 -7.46
CA ASN A 235 18.19 -13.03 -7.71
C ASN A 235 17.88 -13.77 -6.40
N GLY A 236 16.60 -13.99 -6.13
CA GLY A 236 16.13 -14.67 -4.93
C GLY A 236 14.67 -14.32 -4.61
N PRO A 237 14.12 -14.86 -3.51
CA PRO A 237 12.71 -14.67 -3.17
C PRO A 237 12.31 -13.21 -2.89
N GLN A 238 13.29 -12.32 -2.67
CA GLN A 238 13.08 -10.89 -2.43
C GLN A 238 13.49 -10.02 -3.63
N MET A 239 13.81 -10.63 -4.79
CA MET A 239 14.31 -9.86 -5.93
C MET A 239 13.35 -8.75 -6.35
N ALA A 240 13.90 -7.65 -6.84
CA ALA A 240 13.19 -6.48 -7.33
C ALA A 240 12.32 -5.73 -6.29
N THR A 241 12.41 -6.06 -4.99
CA THR A 241 11.69 -5.32 -3.94
C THR A 241 12.43 -4.09 -3.41
N CYS A 242 13.56 -3.74 -4.02
CA CYS A 242 14.27 -2.50 -3.71
C CYS A 242 14.97 -1.92 -4.94
N VAL A 243 15.24 -0.62 -4.86
CA VAL A 243 15.93 0.15 -5.91
C VAL A 243 16.95 1.07 -5.27
N ASP A 244 18.00 1.40 -6.02
CA ASP A 244 18.85 2.54 -5.64
C ASP A 244 18.36 3.80 -6.35
N ALA A 245 18.41 4.92 -5.63
CA ALA A 245 18.02 6.22 -6.13
C ALA A 245 19.03 7.29 -5.73
N ALA A 246 19.24 8.29 -6.58
CA ALA A 246 20.15 9.39 -6.29
C ALA A 246 19.42 10.74 -6.44
N ILE A 247 19.74 11.67 -5.54
CA ILE A 247 19.41 13.08 -5.72
C ILE A 247 20.32 13.62 -6.84
N ARG A 248 19.74 14.34 -7.79
CA ARG A 248 20.43 14.88 -8.98
C ARG A 248 20.99 16.27 -8.78
N SER A 249 20.55 16.96 -7.74
CA SER A 249 21.23 18.14 -7.20
C SER A 249 22.31 17.73 -6.20
N THR A 250 23.15 18.68 -5.78
CA THR A 250 24.04 18.47 -4.63
C THR A 250 23.19 18.06 -3.42
N PRO A 251 23.40 16.86 -2.82
CA PRO A 251 22.55 16.39 -1.74
C PRO A 251 22.69 17.30 -0.50
N SER A 252 21.72 18.16 -0.26
CA SER A 252 21.64 18.94 0.98
C SER A 252 20.98 18.12 2.07
N ALA A 253 21.24 18.43 3.35
CA ALA A 253 20.54 17.78 4.46
C ALA A 253 19.00 17.90 4.32
N THR A 254 18.51 19.05 3.85
CA THR A 254 17.09 19.28 3.57
C THR A 254 16.55 18.35 2.48
N ASN A 255 17.27 18.17 1.37
CA ASN A 255 16.81 17.30 0.28
C ASN A 255 16.87 15.83 0.71
N VAL A 256 17.90 15.45 1.47
CA VAL A 256 18.03 14.09 2.03
C VAL A 256 16.86 13.80 2.98
N GLN A 257 16.57 14.70 3.93
CA GLN A 257 15.44 14.56 4.84
C GLN A 257 14.10 14.51 4.10
N THR A 258 13.90 15.40 3.11
CA THR A 258 12.68 15.40 2.28
C THR A 258 12.50 14.08 1.55
N THR A 259 13.58 13.48 1.07
CA THR A 259 13.55 12.18 0.39
C THR A 259 13.20 11.05 1.36
N ILE A 260 13.78 11.08 2.57
CA ILE A 260 13.47 10.12 3.65
C ILE A 260 11.98 10.19 4.00
N ASP A 261 11.45 11.40 4.20
CA ASP A 261 10.06 11.61 4.59
C ASP A 261 9.10 11.19 3.48
N ALA A 262 9.40 11.56 2.22
CA ALA A 262 8.61 11.15 1.05
C ALA A 262 8.60 9.63 0.87
N ALA A 263 9.75 8.97 1.03
CA ALA A 263 9.86 7.53 0.94
C ALA A 263 9.03 6.84 2.05
N ARG A 264 9.16 7.27 3.30
CA ARG A 264 8.38 6.74 4.43
C ARG A 264 6.89 6.97 4.25
N GLN A 265 6.49 8.16 3.80
CA GLN A 265 5.08 8.47 3.52
C GLN A 265 4.51 7.55 2.43
N ALA A 266 5.33 7.19 1.44
CA ALA A 266 4.96 6.24 0.40
C ALA A 266 5.04 4.77 0.87
N GLY A 267 5.44 4.49 2.10
CA GLY A 267 5.57 3.13 2.65
C GLY A 267 6.83 2.39 2.21
N LEU A 268 7.85 3.13 1.73
CA LEU A 268 9.21 2.62 1.52
C LEU A 268 10.01 2.78 2.83
N ARG A 269 10.99 1.90 3.04
CA ARG A 269 12.02 2.09 4.04
C ARG A 269 13.26 2.66 3.34
N PRO A 270 13.56 3.95 3.50
CA PRO A 270 14.76 4.54 2.92
C PRO A 270 15.98 4.26 3.78
N HIS A 271 17.13 4.11 3.14
CA HIS A 271 18.43 4.11 3.79
C HIS A 271 19.41 4.91 2.94
N TYR A 272 20.09 5.89 3.54
CA TYR A 272 21.00 6.78 2.82
C TYR A 272 22.46 6.39 3.05
N GLU A 273 23.19 6.15 1.98
CA GLU A 273 24.60 5.80 2.03
C GLU A 273 25.46 6.99 1.63
N VAL A 274 26.43 7.35 2.48
CA VAL A 274 27.37 8.46 2.23
C VAL A 274 28.79 7.97 2.03
N SER A 275 29.65 8.83 1.48
CA SER A 275 31.03 8.49 1.11
C SER A 275 32.06 8.66 2.22
N SER A 276 31.70 9.26 3.36
CA SER A 276 32.60 9.42 4.51
C SER A 276 31.87 9.53 5.84
N GLU A 277 32.56 9.18 6.93
CA GLU A 277 32.01 9.35 8.28
C GLU A 277 31.79 10.82 8.64
N ALA A 278 32.67 11.73 8.20
CA ALA A 278 32.50 13.17 8.42
C ALA A 278 31.16 13.66 7.86
N ARG A 279 30.87 13.26 6.62
CA ARG A 279 29.61 13.55 5.94
C ARG A 279 28.40 12.97 6.67
N ARG A 280 28.51 11.73 7.17
CA ARG A 280 27.47 11.11 7.99
C ARG A 280 27.16 11.95 9.24
N GLN A 281 28.21 12.39 9.94
CA GLN A 281 28.07 13.21 11.14
C GLN A 281 27.49 14.61 10.84
N ASP A 282 27.82 15.20 9.69
CA ASP A 282 27.20 16.47 9.25
C ASP A 282 25.68 16.33 9.07
N LEU A 283 25.22 15.24 8.45
CA LEU A 283 23.80 14.98 8.25
C LEU A 283 23.07 14.72 9.58
N ILE A 284 23.70 13.99 10.50
CA ILE A 284 23.16 13.76 11.85
C ILE A 284 23.04 15.08 12.62
N ARG A 285 24.07 15.94 12.58
CA ARG A 285 24.00 17.29 13.18
C ARG A 285 22.92 18.16 12.55
N ALA A 286 22.63 17.96 11.27
CA ALA A 286 21.55 18.64 10.57
C ALA A 286 20.15 18.06 10.84
N GLY A 287 20.04 17.03 11.69
CA GLY A 287 18.77 16.46 12.16
C GLY A 287 18.34 15.15 11.50
N ILE A 288 19.16 14.58 10.60
CA ILE A 288 18.86 13.27 10.00
C ILE A 288 19.13 12.18 11.02
N SER A 289 18.21 11.21 11.10
CA SER A 289 18.31 10.19 12.12
C SER A 289 19.49 9.24 11.88
N PRO A 290 20.28 8.88 12.90
CA PRO A 290 21.46 8.01 12.73
C PRO A 290 21.19 6.63 12.14
N GLN A 291 19.96 6.13 12.24
CA GLN A 291 19.53 4.86 11.65
C GLN A 291 19.19 4.95 10.15
N ASP A 292 18.96 6.16 9.63
CA ASP A 292 18.60 6.38 8.22
C ASP A 292 19.82 6.67 7.35
N VAL A 293 21.01 6.79 7.95
CA VAL A 293 22.25 7.13 7.26
C VAL A 293 23.42 6.25 7.71
N SER A 294 24.13 5.66 6.75
CA SER A 294 25.35 4.88 7.01
C SER A 294 26.51 5.32 6.13
N PHE A 295 27.73 5.03 6.61
CA PHE A 295 28.94 5.07 5.82
C PHE A 295 29.44 3.62 5.64
N PRO A 296 29.01 2.92 4.58
CA PRO A 296 29.50 1.58 4.29
C PRO A 296 30.98 1.66 3.88
N LYS A 297 31.85 1.06 4.70
CA LYS A 297 33.31 1.09 4.53
C LYS A 297 33.93 -0.28 4.33
N LYS A 298 34.97 -0.35 3.51
CA LYS A 298 35.83 -1.52 3.35
C LYS A 298 36.73 -1.69 4.58
N ALA A 299 37.41 -2.83 4.68
CA ALA A 299 38.33 -3.11 5.76
C ALA A 299 39.49 -2.08 5.84
N ASP A 300 39.85 -1.47 4.71
CA ASP A 300 40.86 -0.41 4.60
C ASP A 300 40.36 0.99 4.97
N GLY A 301 39.08 1.13 5.36
CA GLY A 301 38.46 2.40 5.74
C GLY A 301 37.96 3.25 4.56
N THR A 302 38.13 2.81 3.32
CA THR A 302 37.58 3.49 2.13
C THR A 302 36.10 3.18 1.92
N ALA A 303 35.38 4.05 1.20
CA ALA A 303 33.96 3.86 0.90
C ALA A 303 33.71 2.63 0.00
N TRP A 304 32.65 1.87 0.28
CA TRP A 304 32.15 0.84 -0.66
C TRP A 304 31.43 1.42 -1.87
N ILE A 305 31.00 2.68 -1.77
CA ILE A 305 30.16 3.35 -2.75
C ILE A 305 30.98 4.35 -3.56
N THR A 306 30.60 4.54 -4.81
CA THR A 306 31.21 5.54 -5.71
C THR A 306 30.52 6.91 -5.64
N GLY A 307 29.35 6.99 -5.02
CA GLY A 307 28.60 8.22 -4.81
C GLY A 307 27.48 8.04 -3.79
N GLU A 308 27.04 9.15 -3.18
CA GLU A 308 25.94 9.14 -2.22
C GLU A 308 24.63 8.74 -2.91
N HIS A 309 23.90 7.81 -2.32
CA HIS A 309 22.64 7.31 -2.88
C HIS A 309 21.73 6.77 -1.77
N PHE A 310 20.47 6.58 -2.12
CA PHE A 310 19.47 5.90 -1.30
C PHE A 310 19.32 4.47 -1.78
N SER A 311 19.26 3.54 -0.85
CA SER A 311 18.60 2.26 -1.06
C SER A 311 17.17 2.36 -0.53
N LEU A 312 16.19 2.18 -1.42
CA LEU A 312 14.77 2.28 -1.12
C LEU A 312 14.17 0.87 -1.09
N TYR A 313 13.79 0.40 0.09
CA TYR A 313 13.21 -0.94 0.28
C TYR A 313 11.68 -0.86 0.27
N GLY A 314 11.04 -1.67 -0.57
CA GLY A 314 9.57 -1.77 -0.69
C GLY A 314 8.93 -2.89 0.10
N SER A 315 9.72 -3.81 0.67
CA SER A 315 9.29 -4.91 1.55
C SER A 315 9.92 -4.81 2.93
#